data_AF-A0A3Q2E119-F1
#
_entry.id   AF-A0A3Q2E119-F1
#
_cell.length_a   1.000
_cell.length_b   1.000
_cell.length_c   1.000
_cell.angle_alpha   90.00
_cell.angle_beta   90.00
_cell.angle_gamma   90.00
#
_symmetry.space_group_name_H-M   'P 1'
#
loop_
_entity.id
_entity.type
_entity.pdbx_description
1 polymer ?
#
loop_
_entity_poly.entity_id
_entity_poly.type
_entity_poly.pdbx_seq_one_letter_code
_entity_poly.pdbx_strand_id
1 'polypeptide(L)'
;MQRFLITIMQTSNLSFYVSSQDFEAEYQELWDWLMDMDAMVTDSHQLMMSEEQRQYLFKSCLTEMLMMENWKTSLLRQAANLKRSGSVQPSNLHIKMHNLTHTWQQLEVKHI
;
A
#
# COMPACT_ATOMS: atom_id res chain seq x y z
N MET A 1 26.44 32.83 6.78
CA MET A 1 25.28 32.08 7.30
C MET A 1 24.12 31.97 6.32
N GLN A 2 23.63 33.07 5.71
CA GLN A 2 22.43 33.05 4.87
C GLN A 2 22.51 32.12 3.63
N ARG A 3 23.66 32.02 2.96
CA ARG A 3 23.87 31.11 1.82
C ARG A 3 23.81 29.62 2.20
N PHE A 4 24.26 29.26 3.40
CA PHE A 4 24.21 27.89 3.90
C PHE A 4 22.77 27.42 4.18
N LEU A 5 21.94 28.31 4.73
CA LEU A 5 20.53 28.00 5.00
C LEU A 5 19.73 27.77 3.71
N ILE A 6 20.00 28.56 2.66
CA ILE A 6 19.34 28.40 1.36
C ILE A 6 19.68 27.03 0.74
N THR A 7 20.96 26.62 0.78
CA THR A 7 21.37 25.30 0.28
C THR A 7 20.71 24.16 1.05
N ILE A 8 20.63 24.24 2.39
CA ILE A 8 19.97 23.22 3.22
C ILE A 8 18.47 23.12 2.90
N MET A 9 17.77 24.24 2.70
CA MET A 9 16.35 24.22 2.32
C MET A 9 16.13 23.63 0.93
N GLN A 10 17.00 23.94 -0.05
CA GLN A 10 16.91 23.40 -1.40
C GLN A 10 17.16 21.88 -1.44
N THR A 11 18.18 21.38 -0.72
CA THR A 11 18.45 19.94 -0.63
C THR A 11 17.34 19.18 0.10
N SER A 12 16.80 19.76 1.18
CA SER A 12 15.66 19.19 1.91
C SER A 12 14.42 19.07 1.03
N ASN A 13 14.13 20.11 0.24
CA ASN A 13 13.00 20.09 -0.69
C ASN A 13 13.18 19.02 -1.78
N LEU A 14 14.37 18.91 -2.40
CA LEU A 14 14.62 17.91 -3.44
C LEU A 14 14.51 16.48 -2.90
N SER A 15 15.11 16.20 -1.74
CA SER A 15 15.00 14.89 -1.08
C SER A 15 13.55 14.55 -0.72
N PHE A 16 12.75 15.55 -0.36
CA PHE A 16 11.34 15.37 -0.07
C PHE A 16 10.52 15.01 -1.31
N TYR A 17 10.74 15.71 -2.43
CA TYR A 17 10.05 15.41 -3.69
C TYR A 17 10.34 13.98 -4.17
N VAL A 18 11.59 13.53 -4.09
CA VAL A 18 11.98 12.15 -4.45
C VAL A 18 11.29 11.14 -3.52
N SER A 19 11.36 11.33 -2.20
CA SER A 19 10.68 10.45 -1.24
C SER A 19 9.17 10.39 -1.43
N SER A 20 8.53 11.50 -1.83
CA SER A 20 7.09 11.52 -2.12
C SER A 20 6.74 10.76 -3.41
N GLN A 21 7.61 10.76 -4.42
CA GLN A 21 7.41 9.98 -5.64
C GLN A 21 7.65 8.49 -5.41
N ASP A 22 8.70 8.15 -4.66
CA ASP A 22 9.00 6.77 -4.27
C ASP A 22 7.83 6.17 -3.48
N PHE A 23 7.29 6.93 -2.52
CA PHE A 23 6.09 6.56 -1.78
C PHE A 23 4.88 6.31 -2.70
N GLU A 24 4.65 7.20 -3.67
CA GLU A 24 3.51 7.10 -4.57
C GLU A 24 3.62 5.87 -5.48
N ALA A 25 4.82 5.56 -5.96
CA ALA A 25 5.09 4.36 -6.75
C ALA A 25 4.91 3.07 -5.93
N GLU A 26 5.52 3.00 -4.74
CA GLU A 26 5.36 1.86 -3.82
C GLU A 26 3.89 1.64 -3.46
N TYR A 27 3.14 2.72 -3.20
CA TYR A 27 1.70 2.63 -2.95
C TYR A 27 0.97 2.05 -4.15
N GLN A 28 1.26 2.55 -5.36
CA GLN A 28 0.53 2.14 -6.55
C GLN A 28 0.78 0.66 -6.85
N GLU A 29 2.02 0.20 -6.73
CA GLU A 29 2.37 -1.20 -6.95
C GLU A 29 1.67 -2.14 -5.97
N LEU A 30 1.67 -1.80 -4.67
CA LEU A 30 0.96 -2.60 -3.67
C LEU A 30 -0.56 -2.56 -3.88
N TRP A 31 -1.09 -1.41 -4.28
CA TRP A 31 -2.52 -1.24 -4.53
C TRP A 31 -2.98 -2.07 -5.74
N ASP A 32 -2.24 -2.05 -6.84
CA ASP A 32 -2.55 -2.84 -8.03
C ASP A 32 -2.51 -4.34 -7.71
N TRP A 33 -1.47 -4.80 -7.00
CA TRP A 33 -1.40 -6.18 -6.51
C TRP A 33 -2.61 -6.56 -5.63
N LEU A 34 -3.02 -5.66 -4.73
CA LEU A 34 -4.16 -5.90 -3.83
C LEU A 34 -5.49 -5.99 -4.61
N MET A 35 -5.66 -5.18 -5.64
CA MET A 35 -6.83 -5.21 -6.51
C MET A 35 -6.89 -6.50 -7.32
N ASP A 36 -5.76 -6.96 -7.85
CA ASP A 36 -5.66 -8.24 -8.55
C ASP A 36 -6.00 -9.42 -7.62
N MET A 37 -5.52 -9.37 -6.38
CA MET A 37 -5.84 -10.37 -5.35
C MET A 37 -7.33 -10.36 -5.00
N ASP A 38 -7.94 -9.18 -4.82
CA ASP A 38 -9.38 -9.04 -4.53
C ASP A 38 -10.24 -9.55 -5.68
N ALA A 39 -9.87 -9.23 -6.92
CA ALA A 39 -10.53 -9.74 -8.11
C ALA A 39 -10.45 -11.26 -8.19
N MET A 40 -9.25 -11.83 -8.00
CA MET A 40 -9.05 -13.28 -8.04
C MET A 40 -9.89 -14.00 -6.97
N VAL A 41 -9.86 -13.54 -5.72
CA VAL A 41 -10.67 -14.12 -4.63
C VAL A 41 -12.16 -13.99 -4.94
N THR A 42 -12.60 -12.83 -5.43
CA THR A 42 -14.01 -12.58 -5.78
C THR A 42 -14.50 -13.49 -6.91
N ASP A 43 -13.70 -13.63 -7.98
CA ASP A 43 -14.02 -14.50 -9.12
C ASP A 43 -14.06 -15.97 -8.71
N SER A 44 -13.19 -16.39 -7.77
CA SER A 44 -13.15 -17.77 -7.25
C SER A 44 -14.48 -18.22 -6.64
N HIS A 45 -15.29 -17.29 -6.12
CA HIS A 45 -16.63 -17.58 -5.60
C HIS A 45 -17.68 -17.76 -6.70
N GLN A 46 -17.48 -17.14 -7.87
CA GLN A 46 -18.40 -17.19 -9.00
C GLN A 46 -18.07 -18.33 -9.97
N LEU A 47 -16.81 -18.76 -10.00
CA LEU A 47 -16.34 -19.86 -10.83
C LEU A 47 -16.79 -21.22 -10.28
N MET A 48 -17.07 -22.16 -11.18
CA MET A 48 -17.33 -23.57 -10.85
C MET A 48 -16.02 -24.28 -10.45
N MET A 49 -15.44 -23.90 -9.32
CA MET A 49 -14.30 -24.60 -8.71
C MET A 49 -14.78 -25.67 -7.74
N SER A 50 -14.03 -26.77 -7.65
CA SER A 50 -14.25 -27.74 -6.57
C SER A 50 -13.90 -27.11 -5.22
N GLU A 51 -14.49 -27.64 -4.14
CA GLU A 51 -14.20 -27.16 -2.79
C GLU A 51 -12.72 -27.33 -2.43
N GLU A 52 -12.11 -28.45 -2.84
CA GLU A 52 -10.68 -28.71 -2.61
C GLU A 52 -9.80 -27.69 -3.34
N GLN A 53 -10.10 -27.39 -4.61
CA GLN A 53 -9.35 -26.38 -5.38
C GLN A 53 -9.47 -24.99 -4.75
N ARG A 54 -10.68 -24.63 -4.28
CA ARG A 54 -10.92 -23.37 -3.59
C ARG A 54 -10.10 -23.26 -2.31
N GLN A 55 -10.04 -24.33 -1.51
CA GLN A 55 -9.25 -24.37 -0.28
C GLN A 55 -7.74 -24.22 -0.55
N TYR A 56 -7.21 -24.81 -1.61
CA TYR A 56 -5.80 -24.61 -1.98
C TYR A 56 -5.53 -23.18 -2.45
N LEU A 57 -6.42 -22.62 -3.28
CA LEU A 57 -6.31 -21.23 -3.72
C LEU A 57 -6.26 -20.27 -2.53
N PHE A 58 -7.17 -20.45 -1.58
CA PHE A 58 -7.22 -19.63 -0.36
C PHE A 58 -5.94 -19.77 0.48
N LYS A 59 -5.46 -20.99 0.76
CA LYS A 59 -4.18 -21.18 1.46
C LYS A 59 -3.00 -20.46 0.80
N SER A 60 -2.94 -20.49 -0.54
CA SER A 60 -1.91 -19.76 -1.30
C SER A 60 -2.07 -18.24 -1.16
N CYS A 61 -3.29 -17.72 -1.32
CA CYS A 61 -3.59 -16.29 -1.15
C CYS A 61 -3.18 -15.78 0.23
N LEU A 62 -3.48 -16.54 1.30
CA LEU A 62 -3.11 -16.17 2.67
C LEU A 62 -1.59 -16.07 2.81
N THR A 63 -0.87 -17.02 2.22
CA THR A 63 0.60 -17.03 2.25
C THR A 63 1.16 -15.79 1.55
N GLU A 64 0.63 -15.45 0.37
CA GLU A 64 1.06 -14.26 -0.37
C GLU A 64 0.72 -12.95 0.38
N MET A 65 -0.47 -12.84 0.98
CA MET A 65 -0.83 -11.69 1.81
C MET A 65 0.13 -11.51 2.99
N LEU A 66 0.51 -12.60 3.67
CA LEU A 66 1.48 -12.54 4.76
C LEU A 66 2.87 -12.08 4.27
N MET A 67 3.28 -12.44 3.05
CA MET A 67 4.53 -11.94 2.47
C MET A 67 4.49 -10.44 2.19
N MET A 68 3.32 -9.90 1.83
CA MET A 68 3.14 -8.49 1.51
C MET A 68 2.84 -7.59 2.72
N GLU A 69 2.52 -8.16 3.89
CA GLU A 69 2.18 -7.40 5.12
C GLU A 69 3.31 -6.46 5.58
N ASN A 70 4.57 -6.86 5.40
CA ASN A 70 5.72 -6.02 5.71
C ASN A 70 5.76 -4.75 4.85
N TRP A 71 5.40 -4.87 3.58
CA TRP A 71 5.38 -3.74 2.65
C TRP A 71 4.26 -2.77 3.02
N LYS A 72 3.04 -3.26 3.21
CA LYS A 72 1.91 -2.48 3.72
C LYS A 72 2.27 -1.73 5.01
N THR A 73 2.87 -2.42 5.97
CA THR A 73 3.27 -1.81 7.25
C THR A 73 4.32 -0.72 7.05
N SER A 74 5.29 -0.93 6.15
CA SER A 74 6.29 0.08 5.80
C SER A 74 5.64 1.31 5.18
N LEU A 75 4.74 1.13 4.21
CA LEU A 75 3.99 2.21 3.56
C LEU A 75 3.15 3.01 4.56
N LEU A 76 2.41 2.35 5.45
CA LEU A 76 1.62 3.02 6.49
C LEU A 76 2.50 3.86 7.43
N ARG A 77 3.68 3.35 7.79
CA ARG A 77 4.67 4.08 8.59
C ARG A 77 5.22 5.29 7.84
N GLN A 78 5.56 5.14 6.57
CA GLN A 78 6.03 6.24 5.71
C GLN A 78 4.95 7.34 5.60
N ALA A 79 3.70 6.96 5.34
CA ALA A 79 2.57 7.89 5.31
C ALA A 79 2.36 8.63 6.64
N ALA A 80 2.52 7.94 7.78
CA ALA A 80 2.44 8.57 9.09
C ALA A 80 3.56 9.59 9.33
N ASN A 81 4.77 9.31 8.83
CA ASN A 81 5.90 10.24 8.90
C ASN A 81 5.65 11.47 8.01
N LEU A 82 5.18 11.28 6.78
CA LEU A 82 4.81 12.36 5.86
C LEU A 82 3.72 13.27 6.44
N LYS A 83 2.73 12.68 7.14
CA LYS A 83 1.68 13.43 7.83
C LYS A 83 2.24 14.30 8.97
N ARG A 84 3.26 13.80 9.67
CA ARG A 84 3.87 14.50 10.82
C ARG A 84 4.84 15.60 10.38
N SER A 85 5.51 15.46 9.25
CA SER A 85 6.49 16.44 8.75
C SER A 85 5.86 17.77 8.27
N GLY A 86 4.52 17.87 8.20
CA GLY A 86 3.83 19.09 7.78
C GLY A 86 4.11 19.52 6.34
N SER A 87 4.65 18.59 5.56
CA SER A 87 5.08 18.77 4.18
C SER A 87 3.89 18.72 3.22
N VAL A 88 4.08 19.17 1.97
CA VAL A 88 3.05 19.07 0.91
C VAL A 88 2.75 17.59 0.66
N GLN A 89 1.69 17.12 1.26
CA GLN A 89 1.19 15.76 1.14
C GLN A 89 0.38 15.66 -0.18
N PRO A 90 0.39 14.50 -0.86
CA PRO A 90 -0.63 14.23 -1.86
C PRO A 90 -2.01 14.45 -1.22
N SER A 91 -2.85 15.27 -1.85
CA SER A 91 -4.14 15.71 -1.29
C SER A 91 -5.07 14.55 -0.89
N ASN A 92 -4.83 13.36 -1.43
CA ASN A 92 -5.60 12.14 -1.22
C ASN A 92 -4.88 11.08 -0.36
N LEU A 93 -3.73 11.35 0.25
CA LEU A 93 -2.97 10.31 0.97
C LEU A 93 -3.80 9.67 2.11
N HIS A 94 -4.65 10.43 2.80
CA HIS A 94 -5.55 9.86 3.82
C HIS A 94 -6.57 8.87 3.22
N ILE A 95 -7.12 9.17 2.04
CA ILE A 95 -8.04 8.31 1.31
C ILE A 95 -7.31 7.04 0.87
N LYS A 96 -6.11 7.20 0.31
CA LYS A 96 -5.26 6.08 -0.11
C LYS A 96 -4.96 5.09 1.02
N MET A 97 -4.53 5.60 2.17
CA MET A 97 -4.25 4.75 3.35
C MET A 97 -5.51 4.08 3.89
N HIS A 98 -6.63 4.80 3.88
CA HIS A 98 -7.93 4.23 4.26
C HIS A 98 -8.33 3.09 3.32
N ASN A 99 -8.31 3.31 2.00
CA ASN A 99 -8.66 2.33 1.00
C ASN A 99 -7.77 1.09 1.09
N LEU A 100 -6.45 1.28 1.16
CA LEU A 100 -5.49 0.18 1.30
C LEU A 100 -5.80 -0.68 2.53
N THR A 101 -5.97 -0.04 3.70
CA THR A 101 -6.24 -0.77 4.95
C THR A 101 -7.60 -1.47 4.90
N HIS A 102 -8.63 -0.77 4.40
CA HIS A 102 -9.98 -1.30 4.32
C HIS A 102 -10.07 -2.51 3.38
N THR A 103 -9.56 -2.40 2.15
CA THR A 103 -9.59 -3.50 1.18
C THR A 103 -8.79 -4.71 1.69
N TRP A 104 -7.64 -4.48 2.32
CA TRP A 104 -6.85 -5.55 2.93
C TRP A 104 -7.65 -6.32 3.99
N GLN A 105 -8.33 -5.62 4.89
CA GLN A 105 -9.18 -6.23 5.91
C GLN A 105 -10.37 -6.99 5.31
N GLN A 106 -10.97 -6.47 4.23
CA GLN A 106 -12.04 -7.17 3.53
C GLN A 106 -11.55 -8.50 2.94
N LEU A 107 -10.34 -8.55 2.38
CA LEU A 107 -9.74 -9.78 1.89
C LEU A 107 -9.50 -10.80 3.02
N GLU A 108 -9.00 -10.36 4.18
CA GLU A 108 -8.85 -11.23 5.35
C GLU A 108 -10.19 -11.80 5.83
N VAL A 109 -11.27 -11.03 5.77
CA VAL A 109 -12.61 -11.43 6.22
C VAL A 109 -13.35 -12.30 5.19
N LYS A 110 -13.03 -12.20 3.89
CA LYS A 110 -13.62 -13.03 2.82
C LYS A 110 -13.32 -14.54 2.97
N HIS A 111 -12.69 -14.98 4.06
CA HIS A 111 -12.29 -16.36 4.33
C HIS A 111 -11.39 -16.90 3.22
N ILE A 112 -10.28 -16.19 3.00
CA ILE A 112 -9.02 -16.84 2.64
C ILE A 112 -8.59 -17.76 3.79
#